data_AF-A0A2V9SK08-F1
#
_entry.id   AF-A0A2V9SK08-F1
#
_cell.length_a   1.000
_cell.length_b   1.000
_cell.length_c   1.000
_cell.angle_alpha   90.00
_cell.angle_beta   90.00
_cell.angle_gamma   90.00
#
_symmetry.space_group_name_H-M   'P 1'
#
loop_
_entity.id
_entity.type
_entity.pdbx_description
1 polymer ?
#
loop_
_entity_poly.entity_id
_entity_poly.type
_entity_poly.pdbx_seq_one_letter_code
_entity_poly.pdbx_strand_id
1 'polypeptide(L)'
;MEVLQKRHRHLEKLVEPGSDGEGGSTLSTDLKVERGEAPAAGFEDTTVKDPAANEATFLFSIAAARQEAQTLFELSQDLGASLSLGETLSVFSMKLKRLVPYDAIAIYVKRGVELIPEYVNGDNFRLFSSLRIPLGHGLSGWVAQNRKPIVNGNPSVEPGYLNDPTKFSALRSALAVRRAYCISRRSRCLHFRSPAHSAGD
;
A
#
# COMPACT_ATOMS: atom_id res chain seq x y z
N MET A 1 -23.56 -23.58 -6.51
CA MET A 1 -24.83 -24.24 -6.91
C MET A 1 -24.61 -25.46 -7.80
N GLU A 2 -23.89 -25.38 -8.92
CA GLU A 2 -23.78 -26.48 -9.91
C GLU A 2 -23.34 -27.86 -9.37
N VAL A 3 -22.47 -27.89 -8.35
CA VAL A 3 -21.95 -29.15 -7.77
C VAL A 3 -23.05 -29.99 -7.12
N LEU A 4 -24.04 -29.36 -6.47
CA LEU A 4 -25.20 -30.04 -5.89
C LEU A 4 -26.14 -30.57 -6.99
N GLN A 5 -26.43 -29.75 -8.00
CA GLN A 5 -27.25 -30.18 -9.15
C GLN A 5 -26.64 -31.36 -9.92
N LYS A 6 -25.31 -31.41 -10.09
CA LYS A 6 -24.66 -32.55 -10.77
C LYS A 6 -24.68 -33.86 -9.95
N ARG A 7 -24.84 -33.80 -8.62
CA ARG A 7 -24.79 -34.98 -7.73
C ARG A 7 -26.12 -35.42 -7.13
N HIS A 8 -27.21 -34.64 -7.23
CA HIS A 8 -28.50 -35.01 -6.60
C HIS A 8 -28.99 -36.40 -7.00
N ARG A 9 -28.99 -36.78 -8.29
CA ARG A 9 -29.38 -38.12 -8.76
C ARG A 9 -28.53 -39.28 -8.23
N HIS A 10 -27.32 -39.02 -7.73
CA HIS A 10 -26.51 -40.03 -7.04
C HIS A 10 -26.90 -40.13 -5.56
N LEU A 11 -27.25 -39.02 -4.93
CA LEU A 11 -27.77 -38.98 -3.55
C LEU A 11 -29.17 -39.61 -3.46
N GLU A 12 -30.07 -39.33 -4.40
CA GLU A 12 -31.39 -39.97 -4.48
C GLU A 12 -31.28 -41.50 -4.60
N LYS A 13 -30.27 -42.00 -5.32
CA LYS A 13 -30.02 -43.44 -5.45
C LYS A 13 -29.40 -44.09 -4.21
N LEU A 14 -28.87 -43.30 -3.27
CA LEU A 14 -28.46 -43.76 -1.93
C LEU A 14 -29.64 -43.73 -0.94
N VAL A 15 -30.82 -43.25 -1.34
CA VAL A 15 -32.07 -43.24 -0.57
C VAL A 15 -32.99 -44.40 -1.01
N GLU A 16 -32.46 -45.41 -1.72
CA GLU A 16 -33.16 -46.70 -1.84
C GLU A 16 -33.33 -47.30 -0.42
N PRO A 17 -34.56 -47.66 0.01
CA PRO A 17 -34.85 -48.09 1.37
C PRO A 17 -34.35 -49.53 1.62
N GLY A 18 -33.05 -49.66 1.83
CA GLY A 18 -32.35 -50.91 2.12
C GLY A 18 -32.12 -51.13 3.61
N SER A 19 -33.19 -51.24 4.40
CA SER A 19 -33.13 -51.80 5.75
C SER A 19 -34.51 -52.24 6.24
N ASP A 20 -34.61 -53.54 6.44
CA ASP A 20 -35.34 -54.23 7.51
C ASP A 20 -36.87 -54.03 7.60
N GLY A 21 -37.58 -55.10 7.24
CA GLY A 21 -39.00 -55.21 7.52
C GLY A 21 -39.26 -55.55 8.98
N GLU A 22 -39.75 -54.57 9.74
CA GLU A 22 -40.66 -54.78 10.87
C GLU A 22 -41.86 -53.82 10.74
N GLY A 23 -42.97 -54.21 11.38
CA GLY A 23 -44.32 -53.75 11.07
C GLY A 23 -44.50 -52.26 10.77
N GLY A 24 -45.36 -51.98 9.79
CA GLY A 24 -45.83 -50.62 9.50
C GLY A 24 -46.48 -50.01 10.74
N SER A 25 -45.71 -49.21 11.48
CA SER A 25 -46.21 -48.38 12.56
C SER A 25 -46.97 -47.22 11.95
N THR A 26 -48.27 -47.45 11.74
CA THR A 26 -49.23 -46.35 11.67
C THR A 26 -49.01 -45.49 12.91
N LEU A 27 -48.52 -44.26 12.70
CA LEU A 27 -48.33 -43.29 13.77
C LEU A 27 -49.65 -43.16 14.53
N SER A 28 -49.68 -43.54 15.80
CA SER A 28 -50.91 -43.52 16.60
C SER A 28 -51.39 -42.08 16.78
N THR A 29 -52.34 -41.68 15.95
CA THR A 29 -52.97 -40.35 15.98
C THR A 29 -53.93 -40.16 17.17
N ASP A 30 -54.21 -41.23 17.93
CA ASP A 30 -55.00 -41.22 19.17
C ASP A 30 -54.23 -40.72 20.41
N LEU A 31 -53.25 -39.84 20.22
CA LEU A 31 -52.80 -38.97 21.30
C LEU A 31 -53.89 -37.92 21.57
N LYS A 32 -54.77 -38.25 22.51
CA LYS A 32 -55.77 -37.32 23.04
C LYS A 32 -55.08 -36.20 23.83
N VAL A 33 -54.60 -35.20 23.11
CA VAL A 33 -54.10 -33.95 23.68
C VAL A 33 -55.26 -33.27 24.39
N GLU A 34 -55.26 -33.30 25.73
CA GLU A 34 -56.15 -32.47 26.53
C GLU A 34 -55.92 -31.00 26.13
N ARG A 35 -56.98 -30.18 26.14
CA ARG A 35 -56.85 -28.74 25.91
C ARG A 35 -56.13 -28.09 27.11
N GLY A 36 -54.80 -28.18 27.10
CA GLY A 36 -53.96 -27.11 27.61
C GLY A 36 -54.32 -25.79 26.92
N GLU A 37 -53.87 -24.69 27.51
CA GLU A 37 -54.24 -23.33 27.09
C GLU A 37 -54.04 -23.14 25.58
N ALA A 38 -54.94 -22.35 24.97
CA ALA A 38 -55.07 -22.24 23.53
C ALA A 38 -53.70 -21.97 22.85
N PRO A 39 -53.43 -22.55 21.66
CA PRO A 39 -52.17 -22.34 20.98
C PRO A 39 -51.94 -20.83 20.84
N ALA A 40 -50.72 -20.38 21.17
CA ALA A 40 -50.36 -18.97 21.30
C ALA A 40 -50.39 -18.22 19.94
N ALA A 41 -51.60 -18.02 19.44
CA ALA A 41 -51.91 -17.24 18.25
C ALA A 41 -51.86 -15.75 18.60
N GLY A 42 -50.64 -15.23 18.70
CA GLY A 42 -50.33 -13.81 18.56
C GLY A 42 -50.89 -12.88 19.63
N PHE A 43 -50.22 -12.81 20.78
CA PHE A 43 -49.98 -11.53 21.46
C PHE A 43 -48.53 -11.51 21.97
N GLU A 44 -47.73 -10.58 21.46
CA GLU A 44 -46.47 -10.18 22.10
C GLU A 44 -46.85 -9.37 23.33
N ASP A 45 -46.85 -10.01 24.50
CA ASP A 45 -47.23 -9.37 25.76
C ASP A 45 -46.25 -8.24 26.07
N THR A 46 -46.71 -7.00 25.91
CA THR A 46 -45.87 -5.80 25.89
C THR A 46 -45.62 -5.28 27.31
N THR A 47 -45.26 -6.20 28.21
CA THR A 47 -44.94 -5.89 29.60
C THR A 47 -43.51 -5.36 29.72
N VAL A 48 -43.42 -4.02 29.81
CA VAL A 48 -42.21 -3.24 30.13
C VAL A 48 -41.12 -3.25 29.05
N LYS A 49 -41.37 -2.56 27.93
CA LYS A 49 -40.27 -1.92 27.17
C LYS A 49 -39.78 -0.70 27.96
N ASP A 50 -38.74 -0.91 28.76
CA ASP A 50 -38.06 0.16 29.48
C ASP A 50 -37.43 1.14 28.45
N PRO A 51 -37.93 2.38 28.30
CA PRO A 51 -37.51 3.25 27.21
C PRO A 51 -36.02 3.63 27.34
N ALA A 52 -35.54 3.77 28.57
CA ALA A 52 -34.14 4.03 28.87
C ALA A 52 -33.21 2.86 28.46
N ALA A 53 -33.65 1.61 28.60
CA ALA A 53 -32.87 0.45 28.14
C ALA A 53 -32.80 0.40 26.60
N ASN A 54 -33.87 0.81 25.92
CA ASN A 54 -33.92 0.85 24.46
C ASN A 54 -33.04 1.99 23.89
N GLU A 55 -33.06 3.17 24.51
CA GLU A 55 -32.14 4.28 24.19
C GLU A 55 -30.68 3.91 24.46
N ALA A 56 -30.37 3.29 25.61
CA ALA A 56 -29.02 2.84 25.93
C ALA A 56 -28.50 1.81 24.90
N THR A 57 -29.35 0.88 24.45
CA THR A 57 -29.02 -0.11 23.42
C THR A 57 -28.77 0.56 22.06
N PHE A 58 -29.60 1.55 21.68
CA PHE A 58 -29.43 2.31 20.45
C PHE A 58 -28.14 3.14 20.47
N LEU A 59 -27.86 3.86 21.57
CA LEU A 59 -26.62 4.62 21.74
C LEU A 59 -25.37 3.72 21.74
N PHE A 60 -25.45 2.53 22.33
CA PHE A 60 -24.39 1.52 22.25
C PHE A 60 -24.15 1.06 20.81
N SER A 61 -25.21 0.83 20.02
CA SER A 61 -25.07 0.47 18.60
C SER A 61 -24.41 1.57 17.76
N ILE A 62 -24.71 2.85 18.03
CA ILE A 62 -24.07 4.00 17.36
C ILE A 62 -22.60 4.12 17.79
N ALA A 63 -22.31 3.94 19.08
CA ALA A 63 -20.93 3.97 19.59
C ALA A 63 -20.09 2.82 19.00
N ALA A 64 -20.63 1.60 18.95
CA ALA A 64 -19.99 0.44 18.35
C ALA A 64 -19.73 0.65 16.84
N ALA A 65 -20.73 1.09 16.07
CA ALA A 65 -20.56 1.36 14.64
C ALA A 65 -19.54 2.48 14.36
N ARG A 66 -19.47 3.51 15.21
CA ARG A 66 -18.42 4.55 15.14
C ARG A 66 -17.05 3.99 15.47
N GLN A 67 -16.95 3.12 16.48
CA GLN A 67 -15.69 2.48 16.87
C GLN A 67 -15.17 1.56 15.76
N GLU A 68 -16.04 0.74 15.14
CA GLU A 68 -15.69 -0.08 13.99
C GLU A 68 -15.23 0.77 12.80
N ALA A 69 -15.95 1.85 12.48
CA ALA A 69 -15.56 2.76 11.40
C ALA A 69 -14.21 3.47 11.69
N GLN A 70 -13.96 3.85 12.95
CA GLN A 70 -12.69 4.44 13.39
C GLN A 70 -11.54 3.43 13.30
N THR A 71 -11.74 2.20 13.76
CA THR A 71 -10.73 1.14 13.66
C THR A 71 -10.48 0.72 12.20
N LEU A 72 -11.50 0.68 11.34
CA LEU A 72 -11.34 0.48 9.90
C LEU A 72 -10.57 1.65 9.25
N PHE A 73 -10.82 2.89 9.67
CA PHE A 73 -10.08 4.06 9.21
C PHE A 73 -8.62 4.00 9.62
N GLU A 74 -8.33 3.67 10.89
CA GLU A 74 -6.97 3.46 11.41
C GLU A 74 -6.24 2.33 10.66
N LEU A 75 -6.86 1.15 10.51
CA LEU A 75 -6.29 0.05 9.72
C LEU A 75 -6.05 0.43 8.24
N SER A 76 -6.92 1.26 7.66
CA SER A 76 -6.74 1.77 6.29
C SER A 76 -5.62 2.82 6.18
N GLN A 77 -5.42 3.63 7.24
CA GLN A 77 -4.29 4.55 7.36
C GLN A 77 -2.99 3.78 7.52
N ASP A 78 -2.93 2.79 8.41
CA ASP A 78 -1.75 1.95 8.62
C ASP A 78 -1.35 1.21 7.34
N LEU A 79 -2.32 0.63 6.61
CA LEU A 79 -2.06 -0.02 5.33
C LEU A 79 -1.63 0.98 4.23
N GLY A 80 -2.17 2.21 4.25
CA GLY A 80 -1.73 3.31 3.38
C GLY A 80 -0.36 3.89 3.75
N ALA A 81 0.04 3.80 5.02
CA ALA A 81 1.30 4.27 5.57
C ALA A 81 2.43 3.24 5.51
N SER A 82 2.11 1.94 5.38
CA SER A 82 3.04 0.79 5.38
C SER A 82 4.07 0.79 4.22
N LEU A 83 4.03 1.77 3.33
CA LEU A 83 5.16 2.17 2.49
C LEU A 83 5.32 3.69 2.55
N SER A 84 5.91 4.21 3.63
CA SER A 84 6.29 5.63 3.62
C SER A 84 7.29 5.88 2.48
N LEU A 85 7.22 7.06 1.88
CA LEU A 85 8.10 7.41 0.77
C LEU A 85 9.57 7.35 1.19
N GLY A 86 9.88 7.72 2.44
CA GLY A 86 11.21 7.60 3.04
C GLY A 86 11.72 6.16 3.16
N GLU A 87 10.91 5.21 3.65
CA GLU A 87 11.30 3.79 3.72
C GLU A 87 11.48 3.19 2.33
N THR A 88 10.58 3.51 1.40
CA THR A 88 10.65 3.06 0.00
C THR A 88 11.94 3.54 -0.66
N LEU A 89 12.29 4.83 -0.49
CA LEU A 89 13.52 5.41 -1.02
C LEU A 89 14.77 4.89 -0.30
N SER A 90 14.67 4.52 0.97
CA SER A 90 15.75 3.85 1.73
C SER A 90 16.05 2.45 1.17
N VAL A 91 15.03 1.62 0.96
CA VAL A 91 15.20 0.29 0.36
C VAL A 91 15.70 0.40 -1.09
N PHE A 92 15.23 1.41 -1.83
CA PHE A 92 15.71 1.71 -3.18
C PHE A 92 17.19 2.10 -3.18
N SER A 93 17.64 2.99 -2.30
CA SER A 93 19.04 3.45 -2.23
C SER A 93 19.98 2.27 -1.88
N MET A 94 19.61 1.45 -0.89
CA MET A 94 20.36 0.24 -0.52
C MET A 94 20.51 -0.75 -1.68
N LYS A 95 19.46 -0.93 -2.50
CA LYS A 95 19.53 -1.78 -3.71
C LYS A 95 20.36 -1.13 -4.81
N LEU A 96 20.24 0.19 -5.01
CA LEU A 96 20.98 0.92 -6.02
C LEU A 96 22.49 0.93 -5.73
N LYS A 97 22.91 1.06 -4.46
CA LYS A 97 24.33 1.05 -4.04
C LYS A 97 25.08 -0.22 -4.49
N ARG A 98 24.37 -1.36 -4.59
CA ARG A 98 24.93 -2.65 -5.07
C ARG A 98 25.16 -2.69 -6.57
N LEU A 99 24.49 -1.83 -7.35
CA LEU A 99 24.61 -1.75 -8.81
C LEU A 99 25.52 -0.60 -9.23
N VAL A 100 25.46 0.51 -8.50
CA VAL A 100 26.27 1.72 -8.71
C VAL A 100 26.77 2.18 -7.34
N PRO A 101 28.05 1.95 -7.00
CA PRO A 101 28.67 2.55 -5.83
C PRO A 101 28.65 4.09 -6.01
N TYR A 102 27.76 4.79 -5.32
CA TYR A 102 27.43 6.21 -5.58
C TYR A 102 27.93 7.19 -4.50
N ASP A 103 28.47 6.66 -3.41
CA ASP A 103 28.83 7.37 -2.16
C ASP A 103 27.72 8.21 -1.51
N ALA A 104 27.54 9.50 -1.81
CA ALA A 104 26.32 10.22 -1.37
C ALA A 104 25.17 10.06 -2.39
N ILE A 105 23.92 10.07 -1.92
CA ILE A 105 22.72 10.12 -2.76
C ILE A 105 21.73 11.15 -2.23
N ALA A 106 21.17 11.94 -3.14
CA ALA A 106 20.08 12.88 -2.86
C ALA A 106 18.99 12.73 -3.92
N ILE A 107 17.75 12.58 -3.46
CA ILE A 107 16.56 12.39 -4.28
C ILE A 107 15.63 13.57 -4.02
N TYR A 108 15.45 14.39 -5.05
CA TYR A 108 14.63 15.59 -5.00
C TYR A 108 13.31 15.40 -5.76
N VAL A 109 12.21 15.88 -5.18
CA VAL A 109 10.89 16.00 -5.80
C VAL A 109 10.71 17.42 -6.31
N LYS A 110 10.34 17.57 -7.59
CA LYS A 110 9.98 18.87 -8.16
C LYS A 110 8.64 19.33 -7.57
N ARG A 111 8.61 20.53 -6.98
CA ARG A 111 7.36 21.23 -6.58
C ARG A 111 7.40 22.65 -7.16
N GLY A 112 6.43 22.99 -8.02
CA GLY A 112 6.42 24.28 -8.73
C GLY A 112 7.65 24.50 -9.60
N VAL A 113 8.46 25.52 -9.26
CA VAL A 113 9.69 25.91 -9.97
C VAL A 113 10.98 25.46 -9.26
N GLU A 114 10.87 24.65 -8.21
CA GLU A 114 12.01 24.20 -7.39
C GLU A 114 12.04 22.67 -7.23
N LEU A 115 13.19 22.18 -6.78
CA LEU A 115 13.44 20.82 -6.32
C LEU A 115 13.57 20.82 -4.80
N ILE A 116 12.82 19.94 -4.16
CA ILE A 116 12.75 19.77 -2.70
C ILE A 116 13.31 18.39 -2.35
N PRO A 117 14.30 18.28 -1.43
CA PRO A 117 14.82 17.00 -0.98
C PRO A 117 13.71 16.18 -0.30
N GLU A 118 13.61 14.92 -0.72
CA GLU A 118 12.64 13.93 -0.22
C GLU A 118 13.38 12.76 0.45
N TYR A 119 14.58 12.43 -0.02
CA TYR A 119 15.48 11.47 0.62
C TYR A 119 16.94 11.84 0.37
N VAL A 120 17.79 11.73 1.39
CA VAL A 120 19.24 12.00 1.30
C VAL A 120 19.98 10.97 2.16
N ASN A 121 21.14 10.50 1.72
CA ASN A 121 22.00 9.60 2.49
C ASN A 121 23.48 9.74 2.08
N GLY A 122 24.40 9.47 3.01
CA GLY A 122 25.84 9.57 2.79
C GLY A 122 26.43 10.96 3.05
N ASP A 123 27.57 11.24 2.44
CA ASP A 123 28.35 12.46 2.69
C ASP A 123 27.57 13.74 2.39
N ASN A 124 27.88 14.80 3.14
CA ASN A 124 27.22 16.10 3.04
C ASN A 124 25.68 16.06 3.19
N PHE A 125 25.14 15.03 3.86
CA PHE A 125 23.71 14.87 4.17
C PHE A 125 23.03 16.17 4.63
N ARG A 126 23.62 16.88 5.62
CA ARG A 126 23.03 18.13 6.16
C ARG A 126 22.88 19.23 5.10
N LEU A 127 23.81 19.32 4.16
CA LEU A 127 23.74 20.26 3.04
C LEU A 127 22.61 19.87 2.09
N PHE A 128 22.64 18.65 1.56
CA PHE A 128 21.66 18.21 0.57
C PHE A 128 20.23 18.14 1.11
N SER A 129 20.04 17.82 2.40
CA SER A 129 18.73 17.79 3.07
C SER A 129 18.11 19.16 3.29
N SER A 130 18.91 20.23 3.34
CA SER A 130 18.42 21.62 3.46
C SER A 130 18.35 22.34 2.12
N LEU A 131 19.05 21.86 1.10
CA LEU A 131 19.18 22.50 -0.21
C LEU A 131 17.87 22.48 -1.01
N ARG A 132 17.26 23.66 -1.21
CA ARG A 132 16.24 23.91 -2.23
C ARG A 132 16.94 24.32 -3.53
N ILE A 133 16.58 23.72 -4.67
CA ILE A 133 17.26 23.97 -5.96
C ILE A 133 16.25 24.51 -6.98
N PRO A 134 16.33 25.78 -7.39
CA PRO A 134 15.53 26.29 -8.50
C PRO A 134 15.81 25.55 -9.81
N LEU A 135 14.80 25.39 -10.67
CA LEU A 135 15.01 24.77 -11.98
C LEU A 135 16.05 25.54 -12.81
N GLY A 136 16.83 24.80 -13.60
CA GLY A 136 17.96 25.33 -14.37
C GLY A 136 19.24 25.59 -13.57
N HIS A 137 19.21 25.56 -12.24
CA HIS A 137 20.37 25.89 -11.39
C HIS A 137 21.13 24.63 -10.95
N GLY A 138 22.46 24.68 -10.98
CA GLY A 138 23.33 23.53 -10.70
C GLY A 138 23.09 22.32 -11.61
N LEU A 139 23.67 21.16 -11.26
CA LEU A 139 23.47 19.93 -12.04
C LEU A 139 22.02 19.45 -11.94
N SER A 140 21.49 19.34 -10.72
CA SER A 140 20.17 18.78 -10.45
C SER A 140 19.05 19.64 -11.05
N GLY A 141 19.11 20.96 -10.89
CA GLY A 141 18.13 21.89 -11.48
C GLY A 141 18.21 21.92 -12.99
N TRP A 142 19.41 21.88 -13.59
CA TRP A 142 19.57 21.81 -15.04
C TRP A 142 19.02 20.50 -15.63
N VAL A 143 19.32 19.35 -15.01
CA VAL A 143 18.80 18.03 -15.43
C VAL A 143 17.28 17.96 -15.29
N ALA A 144 16.72 18.53 -14.22
CA ALA A 144 15.27 18.58 -14.01
C ALA A 144 14.55 19.45 -15.05
N GLN A 145 15.17 20.56 -15.49
CA GLN A 145 14.64 21.44 -16.52
C GLN A 145 14.77 20.82 -17.92
N ASN A 146 15.99 20.42 -18.31
CA ASN A 146 16.33 19.98 -19.67
C ASN A 146 15.99 18.52 -19.97
N ARG A 147 15.67 17.72 -18.93
CA ARG A 147 15.30 16.29 -19.02
C ARG A 147 16.37 15.40 -19.65
N LYS A 148 17.61 15.87 -19.75
CA LYS A 148 18.79 15.12 -20.21
C LYS A 148 19.63 14.73 -18.98
N PRO A 149 20.09 13.48 -18.83
CA PRO A 149 20.94 13.08 -17.72
C PRO A 149 22.35 13.68 -17.88
N ILE A 150 23.04 13.89 -16.77
CA ILE A 150 24.47 14.21 -16.72
C ILE A 150 25.19 13.06 -16.01
N VAL A 151 26.24 12.53 -16.65
CA VAL A 151 27.14 11.52 -16.09
C VAL A 151 28.50 12.17 -15.88
N ASN A 152 29.16 11.87 -14.76
CA ASN A 152 30.47 12.44 -14.41
C ASN A 152 30.49 13.98 -14.34
N GLY A 153 29.40 14.59 -13.86
CA GLY A 153 29.34 16.04 -13.62
C GLY A 153 30.17 16.45 -12.40
N ASN A 154 30.65 17.70 -12.35
CA ASN A 154 31.35 18.24 -11.17
C ASN A 154 30.35 18.60 -10.06
N PRO A 155 30.33 17.93 -8.89
CA PRO A 155 29.34 18.19 -7.84
C PRO A 155 29.43 19.60 -7.24
N SER A 156 30.58 20.26 -7.39
CA SER A 156 30.86 21.60 -6.84
C SER A 156 30.02 22.71 -7.47
N VAL A 157 29.36 22.46 -8.60
CA VAL A 157 28.45 23.44 -9.24
C VAL A 157 27.02 23.36 -8.71
N GLU A 158 26.71 22.48 -7.75
CA GLU A 158 25.43 22.52 -7.03
C GLU A 158 25.34 23.78 -6.14
N PRO A 159 24.19 24.47 -6.06
CA PRO A 159 24.09 25.76 -5.37
C PRO A 159 24.44 25.69 -3.88
N GLY A 160 24.31 24.52 -3.26
CA GLY A 160 24.68 24.31 -1.86
C GLY A 160 26.17 24.51 -1.55
N TYR A 161 27.06 24.29 -2.53
CA TYR A 161 28.49 24.57 -2.38
C TYR A 161 28.83 26.00 -2.81
N LEU A 162 28.16 26.52 -3.84
CA LEU A 162 28.39 27.89 -4.35
C LEU A 162 27.98 28.97 -3.34
N ASN A 163 26.93 28.72 -2.54
CA ASN A 163 26.38 29.71 -1.61
C ASN A 163 27.08 29.76 -0.24
N ASP A 164 28.05 28.87 0.03
CA ASP A 164 28.76 28.82 1.31
C ASP A 164 30.25 28.53 1.11
N PRO A 165 31.14 29.55 1.20
CA PRO A 165 32.57 29.40 0.98
C PRO A 165 33.29 28.56 2.05
N THR A 166 32.60 28.12 3.11
CA THR A 166 33.14 27.16 4.09
C THR A 166 32.85 25.71 3.73
N LYS A 167 31.96 25.46 2.75
CA LYS A 167 31.53 24.12 2.33
C LYS A 167 32.12 23.74 0.98
N PHE A 168 33.03 22.78 1.00
CA PHE A 168 33.65 22.22 -0.21
C PHE A 168 33.08 20.84 -0.54
N SER A 169 33.02 20.51 -1.83
CA SER A 169 32.63 19.17 -2.27
C SER A 169 33.77 18.17 -2.03
N ALA A 170 33.58 17.23 -1.11
CA ALA A 170 34.41 16.02 -1.02
C ALA A 170 34.14 15.03 -2.17
N LEU A 171 32.98 15.15 -2.82
CA LEU A 171 32.56 14.31 -3.94
C LEU A 171 33.30 14.73 -5.22
N ARG A 172 33.87 13.75 -5.92
CA ARG A 172 34.69 13.96 -7.15
C ARG A 172 33.86 14.02 -8.43
N SER A 173 32.73 13.33 -8.47
CA SER A 173 31.85 13.25 -9.64
C SER A 173 30.39 13.03 -9.22
N ALA A 174 29.46 13.40 -10.10
CA ALA A 174 28.03 13.25 -9.91
C ALA A 174 27.36 12.55 -11.10
N LEU A 175 26.34 11.75 -10.79
CA LEU A 175 25.36 11.22 -11.73
C LEU A 175 24.01 11.87 -11.43
N ALA A 176 23.56 12.76 -12.30
CA ALA A 176 22.27 13.44 -12.16
C ALA A 176 21.29 12.92 -13.22
N VAL A 177 20.20 12.31 -12.77
CA VAL A 177 19.16 11.71 -13.63
C VAL A 177 17.77 12.16 -13.19
N ARG A 178 16.91 12.49 -14.15
CA ARG A 178 15.49 12.76 -13.89
C ARG A 178 14.69 11.48 -14.08
N ARG A 179 13.75 11.18 -13.16
CA ARG A 179 12.78 10.10 -13.38
C ARG A 179 11.89 10.45 -14.57
N ALA A 180 12.05 9.75 -15.68
CA ALA A 180 11.19 9.84 -16.85
C ALA A 180 10.18 8.68 -16.82
N TYR A 181 8.89 9.00 -16.75
CA TYR A 181 7.83 8.00 -16.90
C TYR A 181 7.76 7.61 -18.38
N CYS A 182 8.26 6.42 -18.73
CA CYS A 182 8.20 5.91 -20.10
C CYS A 182 7.01 4.96 -20.26
N ILE A 183 5.81 5.52 -20.46
CA ILE A 183 4.66 4.75 -20.97
C ILE A 183 4.78 4.72 -22.49
N SER A 184 5.69 3.88 -22.98
CA SER A 184 5.69 3.40 -24.36
C SER A 184 6.44 2.07 -24.44
N ARG A 185 5.74 0.99 -24.78
CA ARG A 185 6.39 -0.30 -25.08
C ARG A 185 7.11 -0.17 -26.43
N ARG A 186 8.37 -0.62 -26.46
CA ARG A 186 9.33 -0.56 -27.59
C ARG A 186 10.02 0.79 -27.80
N SER A 187 11.12 0.98 -27.06
CA SER A 187 12.36 1.53 -27.62
C SER A 187 13.54 0.94 -26.85
N ARG A 188 14.47 0.29 -27.57
CA ARG A 188 15.76 -0.13 -27.00
C ARG A 188 16.63 1.12 -26.85
N CYS A 189 17.14 1.42 -25.66
CA CYS A 189 18.28 2.31 -25.51
C CYS A 189 19.55 1.45 -25.36
N LEU A 190 20.54 1.70 -26.22
CA LEU A 190 21.78 0.93 -26.28
C LEU A 190 22.70 1.21 -25.08
N HIS A 191 23.53 0.22 -24.76
CA HIS A 191 24.78 0.40 -24.00
C HIS A 191 25.90 0.95 -24.90
N PHE A 192 26.84 1.70 -24.34
CA PHE A 192 28.30 1.67 -24.63
C PHE A 192 29.00 2.33 -23.43
N ARG A 193 29.67 1.60 -22.53
CA ARG A 193 31.06 1.05 -22.58
C ARG A 193 32.14 2.15 -22.66
N SER A 194 32.92 2.26 -21.58
CA SER A 194 34.07 3.17 -21.47
C SER A 194 35.19 2.76 -22.44
N PRO A 195 35.92 3.70 -23.06
CA PRO A 195 37.26 3.42 -23.55
C PRO A 195 38.20 3.23 -22.35
N ALA A 196 39.14 2.29 -22.47
CA ALA A 196 40.30 2.24 -21.60
C ALA A 196 41.31 3.27 -22.10
N HIS A 197 41.94 4.03 -21.19
CA HIS A 197 43.09 4.84 -21.56
C HIS A 197 44.33 3.94 -21.58
N SER A 198 44.79 3.59 -22.78
CA SER A 198 46.17 3.16 -22.98
C SER A 198 47.09 4.36 -22.74
N ALA A 199 48.10 4.18 -21.89
CA ALA A 199 49.24 5.08 -21.77
C ALA A 199 50.40 4.57 -22.64
N GLY A 200 51.15 5.50 -23.22
CA GLY A 200 52.22 5.29 -24.22
C GLY A 200 52.03 6.33 -25.33
N ASP A 201 52.93 7.29 -25.55
CA ASP A 201 54.34 7.42 -25.14
C ASP A 201 54.60 8.34 -23.92
#